data_AF-A0A410V741-F1
#
_entry.id   AF-A0A410V741-F1
#
_cell.length_a   1.000
_cell.length_b   1.000
_cell.length_c   1.000
_cell.angle_alpha   90.00
_cell.angle_beta   90.00
_cell.angle_gamma   90.00
#
_symmetry.space_group_name_H-M   'P 1'
#
loop_
_entity.id
_entity.type
_entity.pdbx_description
1 polymer ?
#
loop_
_entity_poly.entity_id
_entity_poly.type
_entity_poly.pdbx_seq_one_letter_code
_entity_poly.pdbx_strand_id
1 'polypeptide(L)'
;MTGQLDLDLLEDLTEQSSVVVNVGSGSRKGRRRPRSVSLPFQRIARVAREQEEAPPAPDSPAAAASPPEACPDVLATPAGPFMRLARTKSELVAVLRARKEALNLSHEKIDQLVGWADRLSTKALAPVPKKGMSGDMLQAVLDALGLGVAAVVLVEDPEQSEQMRPRWTPRGPTGPRPDGALLDLRGEAMLQSTTEDHDGEQAPHQFPAER
;
A
#
# COMPACT_ATOMS: atom_id res chain seq x y z
N MET A 1 25.14 -4.49 38.70
CA MET A 1 24.96 -5.78 38.01
C MET A 1 24.27 -5.49 36.70
N THR A 2 25.07 -5.09 35.72
CA THR A 2 24.68 -4.67 34.38
C THR A 2 24.32 -5.91 33.57
N GLY A 3 23.06 -5.96 33.13
CA GLY A 3 22.51 -7.01 32.30
C GLY A 3 23.13 -6.96 30.90
N GLN A 4 24.13 -7.80 30.73
CA GLN A 4 24.69 -8.22 29.45
C GLN A 4 23.66 -9.15 28.80
N LEU A 5 22.57 -8.56 28.30
CA LEU A 5 21.58 -9.28 27.52
C LEU A 5 22.09 -9.37 26.08
N ASP A 6 22.67 -10.52 25.78
CA ASP A 6 22.49 -11.31 24.55
C ASP A 6 22.48 -10.54 23.23
N LEU A 7 23.66 -10.06 22.80
CA LEU A 7 23.92 -9.72 21.40
C LEU A 7 23.86 -10.97 20.50
N ASP A 8 24.24 -12.14 21.04
CA ASP A 8 24.24 -13.42 20.31
C ASP A 8 22.81 -13.86 19.92
N LEU A 9 21.79 -13.47 20.69
CA LEU A 9 20.38 -13.83 20.41
C LEU A 9 19.77 -12.94 19.31
N LEU A 10 20.33 -11.74 19.06
CA LEU A 10 19.91 -10.90 17.94
C LEU A 10 20.51 -11.38 16.60
N GLU A 11 21.70 -11.96 16.62
CA GLU A 11 22.33 -12.51 15.40
C GLU A 11 21.60 -13.78 14.92
N ASP A 12 21.21 -14.67 15.85
CA ASP A 12 20.45 -15.90 15.54
C ASP A 12 19.06 -15.64 14.92
N LEU A 13 18.43 -14.50 15.26
CA LEU A 13 17.14 -14.08 14.68
C LEU A 13 17.28 -13.57 13.24
N THR A 14 18.45 -13.06 12.85
CA THR A 14 18.69 -12.58 11.49
C THR A 14 18.98 -13.70 10.48
N GLU A 15 19.50 -14.85 10.94
CA GLU A 15 19.79 -15.99 10.05
C GLU A 15 18.52 -16.78 9.66
N GLN A 16 17.43 -16.69 10.43
CA GLN A 16 16.22 -17.48 10.20
C GLN A 16 15.21 -16.86 9.23
N SER A 17 15.41 -15.63 8.73
CA SER A 17 14.43 -14.93 7.90
C SER A 17 14.77 -14.92 6.40
N SER A 18 15.23 -16.02 5.81
CA SER A 18 15.24 -16.19 4.36
C SER A 18 13.99 -16.93 3.88
N VAL A 19 12.85 -16.23 3.83
CA VAL A 19 11.63 -16.77 3.22
C VAL A 19 11.74 -16.62 1.70
N VAL A 20 12.05 -17.71 1.01
CA VAL A 20 11.95 -17.78 -0.46
C VAL A 20 10.46 -17.84 -0.83
N VAL A 21 9.93 -16.72 -1.32
CA VAL A 21 8.56 -16.65 -1.86
C VAL A 21 8.58 -17.27 -3.26
N ASN A 22 8.07 -18.50 -3.37
CA ASN A 22 7.93 -19.18 -4.64
C ASN A 22 6.75 -18.59 -5.42
N VAL A 23 7.04 -17.68 -6.37
CA VAL A 23 6.04 -17.08 -7.27
C VAL A 23 5.70 -18.09 -8.36
N GLY A 24 4.87 -19.06 -8.03
CA GLY A 24 4.35 -20.03 -9.00
C GLY A 24 3.50 -19.34 -10.07
N SER A 25 4.02 -19.22 -11.29
CA SER A 25 3.29 -18.76 -12.48
C SER A 25 2.32 -19.83 -12.97
N GLY A 26 1.20 -20.00 -12.25
CA GLY A 26 0.11 -20.90 -12.63
C GLY A 26 -0.90 -20.19 -13.53
N SER A 27 -0.68 -20.18 -14.85
CA SER A 27 -1.66 -19.74 -15.85
C SER A 27 -2.86 -20.69 -15.89
N ARG A 28 -3.88 -20.44 -15.05
CA ARG A 28 -5.20 -21.09 -15.17
C ARG A 28 -6.08 -20.27 -16.12
N LYS A 29 -6.24 -20.75 -17.36
CA LYS A 29 -7.25 -20.30 -18.32
C LYS A 29 -8.66 -20.66 -17.81
N GLY A 30 -9.20 -19.82 -16.92
CA GLY A 30 -10.58 -19.90 -16.44
C GLY A 30 -11.51 -19.04 -17.30
N ARG A 31 -12.28 -19.68 -18.18
CA ARG A 31 -13.29 -19.09 -19.06
C ARG A 31 -14.43 -18.45 -18.22
N ARG A 32 -14.36 -17.15 -17.93
CA ARG A 32 -15.46 -16.41 -17.28
C ARG A 32 -16.46 -15.91 -18.33
N ARG A 33 -17.73 -16.29 -18.17
CA ARG A 33 -18.87 -15.77 -18.96
C ARG A 33 -19.20 -14.34 -18.51
N PRO A 34 -19.56 -13.42 -19.42
CA PRO A 34 -19.99 -12.08 -19.04
C PRO A 34 -21.40 -12.11 -18.46
N ARG A 35 -21.59 -11.55 -17.27
CA ARG A 35 -22.91 -11.14 -16.76
C ARG A 35 -23.06 -9.64 -16.98
N SER A 36 -23.81 -9.30 -18.01
CA SER A 36 -24.38 -7.97 -18.22
C SER A 36 -25.41 -7.68 -17.13
N VAL A 37 -25.20 -6.62 -16.35
CA VAL A 37 -26.28 -5.99 -15.57
C VAL A 37 -26.24 -4.51 -15.91
N SER A 38 -27.30 -4.09 -16.61
CA SER A 38 -27.58 -2.74 -17.07
C SER A 38 -27.83 -1.76 -15.91
N LEU A 39 -27.33 -0.54 -16.07
CA LEU A 39 -27.71 0.65 -15.32
C LEU A 39 -29.11 1.13 -15.75
N PRO A 40 -29.89 1.74 -14.83
CA PRO A 40 -30.81 2.80 -15.22
C PRO A 40 -30.31 4.15 -14.68
N PHE A 41 -29.79 4.97 -15.59
CA PHE A 41 -29.88 6.42 -15.52
C PHE A 41 -31.37 6.80 -15.58
N GLN A 42 -31.89 7.47 -14.54
CA GLN A 42 -32.97 8.46 -14.63
C GLN A 42 -33.34 8.94 -13.22
N ARG A 43 -32.93 10.17 -12.88
CA ARG A 43 -33.68 11.22 -12.13
C ARG A 43 -32.71 12.34 -11.71
N ILE A 44 -32.43 13.22 -12.66
CA ILE A 44 -32.01 14.60 -12.37
C ILE A 44 -33.19 15.49 -12.77
N ALA A 45 -33.44 16.53 -11.96
CA ALA A 45 -34.19 17.77 -12.21
C ALA A 45 -35.72 17.85 -11.93
N ARG A 46 -36.05 18.54 -10.82
CA ARG A 46 -37.12 19.56 -10.67
C ARG A 46 -36.93 20.25 -9.30
N VAL A 47 -36.18 21.36 -9.20
CA VAL A 47 -36.60 22.78 -9.28
C VAL A 47 -37.62 23.22 -8.21
N ALA A 48 -37.13 24.04 -7.26
CA ALA A 48 -37.74 25.24 -6.63
C ALA A 48 -36.75 25.66 -5.52
N ARG A 49 -35.93 26.72 -5.58
CA ARG A 49 -36.18 28.17 -5.72
C ARG A 49 -37.21 28.69 -4.71
N GLU A 50 -36.74 28.92 -3.49
CA GLU A 50 -37.28 29.94 -2.58
C GLU A 50 -36.17 30.94 -2.28
N GLN A 51 -36.35 32.15 -2.84
CA GLN A 51 -35.79 33.39 -2.34
C GLN A 51 -36.49 33.68 -1.01
N GLU A 52 -35.76 33.71 0.08
CA GLU A 52 -36.23 34.40 1.28
C GLU A 52 -35.56 35.77 1.35
N GLU A 53 -36.44 36.74 1.40
CA GLU A 53 -36.27 38.18 1.31
C GLU A 53 -35.68 38.72 2.61
N ALA A 54 -34.82 39.73 2.48
CA ALA A 54 -34.20 40.42 3.60
C ALA A 54 -35.24 41.19 4.45
N PRO A 55 -35.00 41.33 5.77
CA PRO A 55 -35.41 42.53 6.49
C PRO A 55 -34.24 43.52 6.65
N PRO A 56 -34.50 44.85 6.61
CA PRO A 56 -33.48 45.89 6.60
C PRO A 56 -32.81 46.10 7.96
N ALA A 57 -31.61 46.66 7.87
CA ALA A 57 -30.66 47.00 8.94
C ALA A 57 -31.29 47.67 10.18
N PRO A 58 -30.59 47.54 11.31
CA PRO A 58 -30.17 48.76 11.98
C PRO A 58 -28.64 48.87 12.06
N ASP A 59 -28.18 50.08 11.79
CA ASP A 59 -26.82 50.56 12.02
C ASP A 59 -26.29 50.12 13.38
N SER A 60 -25.13 49.46 13.38
CA SER A 60 -24.24 49.46 14.54
C SER A 60 -22.78 49.32 14.14
N PRO A 61 -21.90 50.12 14.76
CA PRO A 61 -20.64 50.56 14.16
C PRO A 61 -19.51 49.54 14.31
N ALA A 62 -18.68 49.48 13.27
CA ALA A 62 -17.23 49.25 13.30
C ALA A 62 -16.68 48.55 14.56
N ALA A 63 -16.91 47.24 14.68
CA ALA A 63 -16.12 46.40 15.56
C ALA A 63 -14.77 46.14 14.88
N ALA A 64 -13.73 46.71 15.49
CA ALA A 64 -12.33 46.65 15.14
C ALA A 64 -11.90 45.30 14.53
N ALA A 65 -11.27 45.39 13.36
CA ALA A 65 -10.42 44.36 12.81
C ALA A 65 -9.43 43.91 13.89
N SER A 66 -9.68 42.73 14.46
CA SER A 66 -8.70 42.06 15.31
C SER A 66 -7.55 41.64 14.38
N PRO A 67 -6.30 42.02 14.69
CA PRO A 67 -5.14 41.58 13.92
C PRO A 67 -5.06 40.05 13.96
N PRO A 68 -4.65 39.37 12.87
CA PRO A 68 -4.48 37.92 12.88
C PRO A 68 -3.45 37.57 13.94
N GLU A 69 -3.93 36.95 15.03
CA GLU A 69 -3.10 36.44 16.10
C GLU A 69 -2.06 35.47 15.50
N ALA A 70 -0.80 35.88 15.69
CA ALA A 70 0.39 35.07 15.84
C ALA A 70 0.42 33.75 15.04
N CYS A 71 1.22 33.76 13.97
CA CYS A 71 1.92 32.56 13.50
C CYS A 71 2.63 31.93 14.72
N PRO A 72 2.24 30.73 15.21
CA PRO A 72 3.04 30.06 16.22
C PRO A 72 4.35 29.61 15.57
N ASP A 73 5.44 30.05 16.18
CA ASP A 73 6.83 29.59 16.04
C ASP A 73 7.09 28.53 14.97
N VAL A 74 7.57 29.03 13.84
CA VAL A 74 8.28 28.26 12.83
C VAL A 74 9.70 28.06 13.36
N LEU A 75 10.06 26.78 13.59
CA LEU A 75 11.43 26.20 13.61
C LEU A 75 12.14 26.04 14.96
N ALA A 76 11.55 25.28 15.88
CA ALA A 76 12.37 24.34 16.65
C ALA A 76 12.35 23.00 15.92
N THR A 77 13.24 22.80 14.93
CA THR A 77 13.46 21.46 14.35
C THR A 77 13.96 20.57 15.48
N PRO A 78 13.20 19.55 15.93
CA PRO A 78 13.71 18.64 16.95
C PRO A 78 14.84 17.84 16.31
N ALA A 79 16.08 18.14 16.70
CA ALA A 79 17.29 17.48 16.21
C ALA A 79 17.44 16.02 16.72
N GLY A 80 16.38 15.44 17.29
CA GLY A 80 16.35 14.08 17.82
C GLY A 80 15.72 13.08 16.84
N PRO A 81 16.04 11.78 16.99
CA PRO A 81 15.38 10.72 16.24
C PRO A 81 13.86 10.73 16.51
N PHE A 82 13.06 10.73 15.45
CA PHE A 82 11.61 10.72 15.56
C PHE A 82 11.11 9.31 15.92
N MET A 83 11.08 8.99 17.21
CA MET A 83 10.49 7.75 17.74
C MET A 83 9.08 8.02 18.27
N ARG A 84 8.08 7.41 17.64
CA ARG A 84 6.68 7.42 18.11
C ARG A 84 6.12 5.99 18.03
N LEU A 85 5.45 5.57 19.10
CA LEU A 85 4.74 4.30 19.16
C LEU A 85 3.31 4.50 18.66
N ALA A 86 2.87 3.66 17.71
CA ALA A 86 1.49 3.58 17.27
C ALA A 86 0.97 2.16 17.51
N ARG A 87 -0.13 2.04 18.26
CA ARG A 87 -0.76 0.76 18.60
C ARG A 87 -1.90 0.41 17.64
N THR A 88 -2.52 1.43 17.06
CA THR A 88 -3.64 1.30 16.14
C THR A 88 -3.32 1.90 14.78
N LYS A 89 -4.06 1.48 13.75
CA LYS A 89 -3.91 2.04 12.41
C LYS A 89 -4.20 3.55 12.36
N SER A 90 -5.18 4.03 13.13
CA SER A 90 -5.50 5.46 13.23
C SER A 90 -4.37 6.25 13.89
N GLU A 91 -3.76 5.70 14.95
CA GLU A 91 -2.56 6.31 15.57
C GLU A 91 -1.40 6.37 14.58
N LEU A 92 -1.18 5.31 13.78
CA LEU A 92 -0.14 5.30 12.76
C LEU A 92 -0.37 6.43 11.74
N VAL A 93 -1.59 6.60 11.23
CA VAL A 93 -1.93 7.70 10.31
C VAL A 93 -1.72 9.06 10.99
N ALA A 94 -2.06 9.21 12.26
CA ALA A 94 -1.84 10.45 13.01
C ALA A 94 -0.34 10.77 13.14
N VAL A 95 0.51 9.77 13.40
CA VAL A 95 1.97 9.93 13.44
C VAL A 95 2.53 10.38 12.08
N LEU A 96 2.08 9.76 10.99
CA LEU A 96 2.49 10.15 9.62
C LEU A 96 2.08 11.59 9.30
N ARG A 97 0.87 12.01 9.70
CA ARG A 97 0.40 13.38 9.52
C ARG A 97 1.23 14.39 10.32
N ALA A 98 1.48 14.11 11.60
CA ALA A 98 2.29 14.95 12.44
C ALA A 98 3.71 15.10 11.89
N ARG A 99 4.29 14.02 11.33
CA ARG A 99 5.59 14.07 10.67
C ARG A 99 5.56 14.93 9.40
N LYS A 100 4.54 14.75 8.54
CA LYS A 100 4.35 15.60 7.36
C LYS A 100 4.25 17.08 7.73
N GLU A 101 3.44 17.39 8.73
CA GLU A 101 3.23 18.76 9.23
C GLU A 101 4.54 19.33 9.79
N ALA A 102 5.32 18.56 10.56
CA ALA A 102 6.64 18.97 11.05
C ALA A 102 7.66 19.23 9.92
N LEU A 103 7.53 18.56 8.77
CA LEU A 103 8.35 18.77 7.58
C LEU A 103 7.80 19.88 6.65
N ASN A 104 6.65 20.47 6.97
CA ASN A 104 5.93 21.44 6.13
C ASN A 104 5.69 20.94 4.69
N LEU A 105 5.42 19.64 4.52
CA LEU A 105 5.17 19.05 3.20
C LEU A 105 3.69 19.13 2.84
N SER A 106 3.40 19.60 1.61
CA SER A 106 2.05 19.52 1.04
C SER A 106 1.72 18.10 0.58
N HIS A 107 0.43 17.79 0.49
CA HIS A 107 -0.04 16.50 -0.05
C HIS A 107 0.41 16.30 -1.50
N GLU A 108 0.35 17.36 -2.31
CA GLU A 108 0.80 17.35 -3.71
C GLU A 108 2.29 17.01 -3.81
N LYS A 109 3.12 17.52 -2.88
CA LYS A 109 4.55 17.19 -2.87
C LYS A 109 4.81 15.73 -2.55
N ILE A 110 4.04 15.14 -1.64
CA ILE A 110 4.12 13.70 -1.36
C ILE A 110 3.72 12.90 -2.60
N ASP A 111 2.60 13.24 -3.24
CA ASP A 111 2.15 12.55 -4.45
C ASP A 111 3.22 12.62 -5.56
N GLN A 112 3.87 13.77 -5.74
CA GLN A 112 4.98 13.94 -6.69
C GLN A 112 6.23 13.13 -6.32
N LEU A 113 6.63 13.11 -5.06
CA LEU A 113 7.82 12.36 -4.60
C LEU A 113 7.66 10.85 -4.81
N VAL A 114 6.45 10.36 -4.63
CA VAL A 114 6.14 8.93 -4.76
C VAL A 114 5.77 8.53 -6.20
N GLY A 115 5.42 9.50 -7.05
CA GLY A 115 4.91 9.22 -8.40
C GLY A 115 3.45 8.75 -8.41
N TRP A 116 2.65 9.23 -7.46
CA TRP A 116 1.21 8.95 -7.40
C TRP A 116 0.37 9.93 -8.20
N ALA A 117 -0.86 9.52 -8.50
CA ALA A 117 -1.87 10.43 -9.02
C ALA A 117 -2.23 11.50 -7.98
N ASP A 118 -2.52 12.71 -8.46
CA ASP A 118 -2.85 13.84 -7.61
C ASP A 118 -3.99 13.53 -6.63
N ARG A 119 -3.87 14.06 -5.40
CA ARG A 119 -4.85 13.95 -4.32
C ARG A 119 -5.01 12.53 -3.78
N LEU A 120 -4.11 11.60 -4.10
CA LEU A 120 -4.14 10.26 -3.55
C LEU A 120 -3.71 10.28 -2.07
N SER A 121 -2.62 10.98 -1.75
CA SER A 121 -2.17 11.22 -0.37
C SER A 121 -3.26 11.90 0.47
N THR A 122 -4.04 12.84 -0.09
CA THR A 122 -5.17 13.49 0.58
C THR A 122 -6.24 12.48 1.05
N LYS A 123 -6.46 11.40 0.30
CA LYS A 123 -7.44 10.36 0.66
C LYS A 123 -6.90 9.36 1.69
N ALA A 124 -5.60 9.07 1.60
CA ALA A 124 -4.93 8.12 2.49
C ALA A 124 -4.58 8.72 3.85
N LEU A 125 -4.13 9.97 3.88
CA LEU A 125 -3.72 10.69 5.09
C LEU A 125 -4.83 11.58 5.66
N ALA A 126 -6.09 11.36 5.24
CA ALA A 126 -7.23 12.02 5.86
C ALA A 126 -7.41 11.57 7.33
N PRO A 127 -7.96 12.43 8.23
CA PRO A 127 -8.25 12.05 9.61
C PRO A 127 -9.11 10.79 9.70
N VAL A 128 -10.09 10.69 8.81
CA VAL A 128 -10.86 9.47 8.56
C VAL A 128 -10.48 8.99 7.16
N PRO A 129 -9.61 7.97 7.02
CA PRO A 129 -9.11 7.55 5.72
C PRO A 129 -10.25 6.96 4.88
N LYS A 130 -10.58 7.63 3.77
CA LYS A 130 -11.61 7.15 2.84
C LYS A 130 -11.15 5.93 2.05
N LYS A 131 -9.83 5.79 1.88
CA LYS A 131 -9.19 4.66 1.21
C LYS A 131 -8.15 4.06 2.15
N GLY A 132 -8.24 2.76 2.41
CA GLY A 132 -7.21 2.06 3.15
C GLY A 132 -5.88 2.08 2.39
N MET A 133 -4.78 2.36 3.09
CA MET A 133 -3.42 2.18 2.55
C MET A 133 -3.14 0.68 2.39
N SER A 134 -2.68 0.29 1.19
CA SER A 134 -2.01 -0.99 0.96
C SER A 134 -0.61 -0.98 1.56
N GLY A 135 0.04 -2.14 1.66
CA GLY A 135 1.43 -2.25 2.13
C GLY A 135 2.39 -1.39 1.30
N ASP A 136 2.33 -1.51 -0.03
CA ASP A 136 3.15 -0.71 -0.95
C ASP A 136 2.89 0.79 -0.79
N MET A 137 1.63 1.16 -0.57
CA MET A 137 1.25 2.54 -0.38
C MET A 137 1.85 3.10 0.92
N LEU A 138 1.78 2.32 2.00
CA LEU A 138 2.37 2.68 3.28
C LEU A 138 3.89 2.84 3.16
N GLN A 139 4.58 1.87 2.54
CA GLN A 139 6.03 1.92 2.36
C GLN A 139 6.43 3.19 1.60
N ALA A 140 5.74 3.52 0.52
CA ALA A 140 6.12 4.70 -0.26
C ALA A 140 5.85 6.03 0.47
N VAL A 141 4.83 6.12 1.34
CA VAL A 141 4.68 7.28 2.24
C VAL A 141 5.83 7.33 3.25
N LEU A 142 6.22 6.20 3.82
CA LEU A 142 7.33 6.13 4.78
C LEU A 142 8.63 6.60 4.13
N ASP A 143 8.93 6.11 2.93
CA ASP A 143 10.10 6.52 2.15
C ASP A 143 10.08 8.03 1.85
N ALA A 144 8.93 8.57 1.42
CA ALA A 144 8.79 10.01 1.16
C ALA A 144 8.92 10.90 2.40
N LEU A 145 8.62 10.36 3.59
CA LEU A 145 8.77 11.06 4.87
C LEU A 145 10.12 10.78 5.56
N GLY A 146 10.97 9.94 4.97
CA GLY A 146 12.24 9.50 5.55
C GLY A 146 12.05 8.71 6.85
N LEU A 147 10.97 7.93 6.93
CA LEU A 147 10.65 7.08 8.07
C LEU A 147 10.92 5.61 7.73
N GLY A 148 11.40 4.84 8.71
CA GLY A 148 11.53 3.39 8.62
C GLY A 148 10.66 2.70 9.68
N VAL A 149 10.23 1.47 9.39
CA VAL A 149 9.60 0.61 10.40
C VAL A 149 10.71 -0.13 11.15
N ALA A 150 10.94 0.26 12.41
CA ALA A 150 11.98 -0.37 13.23
C ALA A 150 11.52 -1.71 13.83
N ALA A 151 10.25 -1.79 14.27
CA ALA A 151 9.68 -3.01 14.85
C ALA A 151 8.17 -3.05 14.62
N VAL A 152 7.64 -4.25 14.36
CA VAL A 152 6.20 -4.53 14.33
C VAL A 152 5.90 -5.58 15.38
N VAL A 153 5.13 -5.19 16.40
CA VAL A 153 4.70 -6.13 17.45
C VAL A 153 3.29 -6.58 17.13
N LEU A 154 3.12 -7.87 16.87
CA LEU A 154 1.82 -8.50 16.67
C LEU A 154 1.38 -9.10 18.00
N VAL A 155 0.29 -8.57 18.56
CA VAL A 155 -0.33 -9.10 19.77
C VAL A 155 -1.62 -9.80 19.35
N GLU A 156 -1.70 -11.11 19.61
CA GLU A 156 -2.93 -11.88 19.40
C GLU A 156 -3.94 -11.52 20.49
N ASP A 157 -5.14 -11.12 20.08
CA ASP A 157 -6.26 -10.94 20.99
C ASP A 157 -6.82 -12.34 21.35
N PRO A 158 -6.69 -12.78 22.62
CA PRO A 158 -7.07 -14.13 23.00
C PRO A 158 -8.56 -14.39 22.76
N GLU A 159 -9.43 -13.41 23.00
CA GLU A 159 -10.88 -13.60 22.85
C GLU A 159 -11.26 -13.76 21.37
N GLN A 160 -10.70 -12.93 20.49
CA GLN A 160 -10.93 -13.06 19.05
C GLN A 160 -10.32 -14.34 18.49
N SER A 161 -9.15 -14.76 18.99
CA SER A 161 -8.52 -16.00 18.57
C SER A 161 -9.42 -17.21 18.84
N GLU A 162 -10.04 -17.26 20.03
CA GLU A 162 -10.95 -18.34 20.43
C GLU A 162 -12.21 -18.37 19.57
N GLN A 163 -12.78 -17.20 19.26
CA GLN A 163 -13.93 -17.09 18.36
C GLN A 163 -13.61 -17.52 16.92
N MET A 164 -12.38 -17.29 16.47
CA MET A 164 -11.95 -17.59 15.11
C MET A 164 -11.42 -19.02 14.93
N ARG A 165 -10.91 -19.66 15.99
CA ARG A 165 -10.44 -21.07 16.00
C ARG A 165 -11.37 -22.05 15.26
N PRO A 166 -12.69 -22.10 15.50
CA PRO A 166 -13.56 -23.06 14.80
C PRO A 166 -13.68 -22.79 13.29
N ARG A 167 -13.34 -21.58 12.82
CA ARG A 167 -13.34 -21.22 11.39
C ARG A 167 -12.01 -21.54 10.71
N TRP A 168 -10.95 -21.77 11.47
CA TRP A 168 -9.66 -22.13 10.91
C TRP A 168 -9.67 -23.61 10.57
N THR A 169 -9.94 -23.95 9.30
CA THR A 169 -9.65 -25.29 8.81
C THR A 169 -8.13 -25.39 8.64
N PRO A 170 -7.43 -26.19 9.46
CA PRO A 170 -6.01 -26.42 9.23
C PRO A 170 -5.88 -27.01 7.82
N ARG A 171 -4.97 -26.46 7.01
CA ARG A 171 -4.59 -27.18 5.81
C ARG A 171 -4.02 -28.51 6.27
N GLY A 172 -4.59 -29.61 5.76
CA GLY A 172 -3.99 -30.92 5.94
C GLY A 172 -2.52 -30.85 5.51
N PRO A 173 -1.66 -31.70 6.08
CA PRO A 173 -0.28 -31.81 5.63
C PRO A 173 -0.33 -31.93 4.12
N THR A 174 0.39 -31.05 3.42
CA THR A 174 0.58 -31.24 1.99
C THR A 174 1.23 -32.62 1.92
N GLY A 175 0.53 -33.60 1.32
CA GLY A 175 1.02 -34.98 1.26
C GLY A 175 2.46 -35.01 0.74
N PRO A 176 3.19 -36.13 0.94
CA PRO A 176 4.60 -36.23 0.58
C PRO A 176 4.82 -35.58 -0.79
N ARG A 177 5.57 -34.46 -0.81
CA ARG A 177 6.00 -33.89 -2.09
C ARG A 177 6.75 -35.04 -2.76
N PRO A 178 6.39 -35.46 -3.99
CA PRO A 178 7.16 -36.50 -4.65
C PRO A 178 8.62 -36.04 -4.67
N ASP A 179 9.48 -36.77 -3.95
CA ASP A 179 10.91 -36.49 -3.81
C ASP A 179 11.56 -36.59 -5.19
N GLY A 180 11.54 -35.51 -5.98
CA GLY A 180 12.28 -35.38 -7.24
C GLY A 180 11.95 -36.37 -8.37
N ALA A 181 11.30 -37.51 -8.10
CA ALA A 181 11.21 -38.64 -9.02
C ALA A 181 10.35 -38.35 -10.26
N LEU A 182 9.47 -37.33 -10.17
CA LEU A 182 8.67 -36.86 -11.30
C LEU A 182 9.39 -35.81 -12.17
N LEU A 183 10.47 -35.19 -11.66
CA LEU A 183 11.35 -34.32 -12.45
C LEU A 183 12.40 -35.15 -13.21
N ASP A 184 12.87 -36.26 -12.64
CA ASP A 184 13.83 -37.15 -13.32
C ASP A 184 13.24 -37.82 -14.57
N LEU A 185 11.97 -38.24 -14.53
CA LEU A 185 11.32 -38.88 -15.68
C LEU A 185 10.97 -37.92 -16.84
N ARG A 186 11.02 -36.60 -16.61
CA ARG A 186 10.71 -35.59 -17.65
C ARG A 186 11.95 -34.87 -18.18
N GLY A 187 13.06 -34.91 -17.44
CA GLY A 187 14.36 -34.38 -17.90
C GLY A 187 15.01 -35.25 -18.99
N GLU A 188 14.88 -36.59 -18.90
CA GLU A 188 15.51 -37.48 -19.88
C GLU A 188 14.79 -37.50 -21.23
N ALA A 189 13.46 -37.34 -21.27
CA ALA A 189 12.70 -37.35 -22.51
C ALA A 189 12.80 -36.03 -23.31
N MET A 190 13.18 -34.91 -22.68
CA MET A 190 13.22 -33.60 -23.34
C MET A 190 14.59 -33.23 -23.91
N LEU A 191 15.67 -33.87 -23.46
CA LEU A 191 17.03 -33.60 -23.95
C LEU A 191 17.41 -34.40 -25.21
N GLN A 192 16.56 -35.32 -25.69
CA GLN A 192 16.85 -36.09 -26.91
C GLN A 192 16.18 -35.53 -28.18
N SER A 193 15.34 -34.50 -28.11
CA SER A 193 14.49 -34.10 -29.26
C SER A 193 14.87 -32.81 -30.00
N THR A 194 16.06 -32.21 -29.79
CA THR A 194 16.41 -30.94 -30.45
C THR A 194 17.74 -30.93 -31.20
N THR A 195 18.31 -32.10 -31.54
CA THR A 195 19.52 -32.19 -32.38
C THR A 195 19.25 -32.73 -33.78
N GLU A 196 18.02 -32.63 -34.28
CA GLU A 196 17.74 -32.78 -35.71
C GLU A 196 17.71 -31.41 -36.37
N ASP A 197 18.85 -31.06 -36.98
CA ASP A 197 18.94 -30.52 -38.33
C ASP A 197 17.88 -29.46 -38.72
N HIS A 198 18.25 -28.19 -38.53
CA HIS A 198 17.64 -27.07 -39.25
C HIS A 198 18.71 -26.28 -40.01
N ASP A 199 19.45 -26.98 -40.87
CA ASP A 199 20.20 -26.41 -42.00
C ASP A 199 19.24 -26.03 -43.14
N GLY A 200 18.26 -25.18 -42.83
CA GLY A 200 17.35 -24.60 -43.81
C GLY A 200 17.76 -23.17 -44.11
N GLU A 201 18.43 -22.99 -45.25
CA GLU A 201 18.74 -21.71 -45.91
C GLU A 201 17.63 -20.65 -45.72
N GLN A 202 17.83 -19.72 -44.79
CA GLN A 202 17.05 -18.49 -44.78
C GLN A 202 17.62 -17.55 -45.84
N ALA A 203 16.97 -17.53 -47.00
CA ALA A 203 17.18 -16.52 -48.03
C ALA A 203 16.96 -15.10 -47.42
N PRO A 204 17.81 -14.12 -47.75
CA PRO A 204 17.73 -12.79 -47.18
C PRO A 204 16.43 -12.10 -47.64
N HIS A 205 15.55 -11.82 -46.68
CA HIS A 205 14.34 -11.04 -46.89
C HIS A 205 14.71 -9.60 -47.26
N GLN A 206 14.53 -9.25 -48.54
CA GLN A 206 14.72 -7.91 -49.08
C GLN A 206 13.54 -7.03 -48.63
N PHE A 207 13.81 -6.00 -47.83
CA PHE A 207 12.81 -4.99 -47.47
C PHE A 207 12.60 -4.03 -48.66
N PRO A 208 11.35 -3.74 -49.07
CA PRO A 208 11.09 -2.72 -50.07
C PRO A 208 11.31 -1.33 -49.46
N ALA A 209 12.07 -0.50 -50.17
CA ALA A 209 12.26 0.91 -49.86
C ALA A 209 10.96 1.67 -50.16
N GLU A 210 10.33 2.21 -49.12
CA GLU A 210 9.24 3.18 -49.28
C GLU A 210 9.79 4.60 -49.48
N ARG A 211 9.09 5.35 -50.33
CA ARG A 211 9.38 6.70 -50.84
C ARG A 211 8.81 7.78 -49.93
#